data_AF-A0A7K0Q042-F1
#
_entry.id   AF-A0A7K0Q042-F1
#
_cell.length_a   1.000
_cell.length_b   1.000
_cell.length_c   1.000
_cell.angle_alpha   90.00
_cell.angle_beta   90.00
_cell.angle_gamma   90.00
#
_symmetry.space_group_name_H-M   'P 1'
#
loop_
_entity.id
_entity.type
_entity.pdbx_description
1 polymer ?
#
loop_
_entity_poly.entity_id
_entity_poly.type
_entity_poly.pdbx_seq_one_letter_code
_entity_poly.pdbx_strand_id
1 'polypeptide(L)'
;IQGLAAGKSYAATETVFDYTAAAVGLTDATPEGYRDAASNESDPSSGDVAAFEAALSDGTIDVLVYNTQTEGSVPEQLRAAAEAADVPVVEVTESVPDGDDSFVEWQLAQLQQLADALGGGQ
;
A
#
# COMPACT_ATOMS: atom_id res chain seq x y z
N ILE A 1 -14.23 9.31 2.30
CA ILE A 1 -13.30 8.16 2.28
C ILE A 1 -13.57 7.13 3.38
N GLN A 2 -13.77 7.49 4.65
CA GLN A 2 -14.00 6.50 5.73
C GLN A 2 -15.12 5.49 5.41
N GLY A 3 -16.25 5.92 4.81
CA GLY A 3 -17.32 5.00 4.40
C GLY A 3 -16.95 4.02 3.28
N LEU A 4 -15.92 4.30 2.48
CA LEU A 4 -15.37 3.39 1.46
C LEU A 4 -14.32 2.46 2.06
N ALA A 5 -13.51 2.95 2.99
CA ALA A 5 -12.35 2.27 3.55
C ALA A 5 -12.66 1.40 4.77
N ALA A 6 -13.65 1.77 5.58
CA ALA A 6 -13.96 1.04 6.82
C ALA A 6 -14.28 -0.44 6.55
N GLY A 7 -13.53 -1.33 7.20
CA GLY A 7 -13.70 -2.78 7.07
C GLY A 7 -13.07 -3.40 5.84
N LYS A 8 -12.36 -2.61 5.02
CA LYS A 8 -11.48 -3.09 3.96
C LYS A 8 -10.07 -3.31 4.47
N SER A 9 -9.32 -4.14 3.76
CA SER A 9 -7.92 -4.42 4.07
C SER A 9 -6.98 -3.71 3.10
N TYR A 10 -5.77 -3.40 3.58
CA TYR A 10 -4.67 -2.99 2.73
C TYR A 10 -3.45 -3.85 3.04
N ALA A 11 -2.54 -3.93 2.09
CA ALA A 11 -1.16 -4.29 2.38
C ALA A 11 -0.24 -3.19 1.86
N ALA A 12 0.98 -3.11 2.38
CA ALA A 12 1.91 -2.08 1.97
C ALA A 12 3.33 -2.62 1.80
N THR A 13 4.07 -2.05 0.83
CA THR A 13 5.50 -2.33 0.68
C THR A 13 6.34 -1.64 1.75
N GLU A 14 5.79 -0.61 2.40
CA GLU A 14 6.43 0.21 3.44
C GLU A 14 5.40 0.65 4.49
N THR A 15 5.88 1.08 5.66
CA THR A 15 5.02 1.52 6.78
C THR A 15 4.58 2.99 6.71
N VAL A 16 5.05 3.75 5.72
CA VAL A 16 4.85 5.20 5.62
C VAL A 16 3.38 5.64 5.57
N PHE A 17 2.47 4.76 5.11
CA PHE A 17 1.04 5.06 4.97
C PHE A 17 0.18 4.58 6.15
N ASP A 18 0.75 3.88 7.12
CA ASP A 18 -0.01 3.16 8.16
C ASP A 18 -0.92 4.08 8.99
N TYR A 19 -0.43 5.27 9.37
CA TYR A 19 -1.24 6.22 10.13
C TYR A 19 -2.45 6.72 9.33
N THR A 20 -2.27 6.94 8.02
CA THR A 20 -3.36 7.36 7.13
C THR A 20 -4.36 6.22 6.97
N ALA A 21 -3.89 4.99 6.73
CA ALA A 21 -4.73 3.81 6.62
C ALA A 21 -5.58 3.57 7.87
N ALA A 22 -4.97 3.63 9.06
CA ALA A 22 -5.66 3.52 10.33
C ALA A 22 -6.69 4.64 10.54
N ALA A 23 -6.35 5.89 10.19
CA ALA A 23 -7.26 7.03 10.32
C ALA A 23 -8.50 6.94 9.42
N VAL A 24 -8.41 6.23 8.29
CA VAL A 24 -9.56 6.00 7.38
C VAL A 24 -10.29 4.69 7.65
N GLY A 25 -9.77 3.83 8.53
CA GLY A 25 -10.42 2.60 8.97
C GLY A 25 -10.06 1.34 8.16
N LEU A 26 -8.93 1.36 7.44
CA LEU A 26 -8.39 0.17 6.80
C LEU A 26 -7.75 -0.77 7.84
N THR A 27 -7.79 -2.06 7.55
CA THR A 27 -7.10 -3.10 8.33
C THR A 27 -5.83 -3.52 7.61
N ASP A 28 -4.71 -3.50 8.31
CA ASP A 28 -3.44 -3.98 7.76
C ASP A 28 -3.46 -5.51 7.62
N ALA A 29 -3.22 -5.97 6.39
CA ALA A 29 -3.12 -7.37 5.99
C ALA A 29 -1.74 -7.70 5.41
N THR A 30 -0.75 -6.81 5.58
CA THR A 30 0.64 -7.09 5.22
C THR A 30 1.15 -8.28 6.02
N PRO A 31 1.72 -9.34 5.39
CA PRO A 31 2.27 -10.46 6.14
C PRO A 31 3.33 -10.01 7.15
N GLU A 32 3.22 -10.50 8.38
CA GLU A 32 4.04 -10.05 9.52
C GLU A 32 5.54 -10.13 9.23
N GLY A 33 6.02 -11.24 8.64
CA GLY A 33 7.44 -11.39 8.31
C GLY A 33 7.95 -10.39 7.27
N TYR A 34 7.13 -10.04 6.27
CA TYR A 34 7.49 -8.99 5.31
C TYR A 34 7.52 -7.62 5.99
N ARG A 35 6.49 -7.33 6.79
CA ARG A 35 6.34 -6.07 7.50
C ARG A 35 7.49 -5.83 8.50
N ASP A 36 7.91 -6.88 9.20
CA ASP A 36 9.06 -6.84 10.10
C ASP A 36 10.34 -6.55 9.32
N ALA A 37 10.54 -7.21 8.18
CA ALA A 37 11.73 -6.98 7.36
C ALA A 37 11.81 -5.53 6.85
N ALA A 38 10.71 -5.01 6.29
CA ALA A 38 10.59 -3.63 5.82
C ALA A 38 10.82 -2.62 6.96
N SER A 39 10.18 -2.83 8.12
CA SER A 39 10.32 -1.93 9.28
C SER A 39 11.73 -1.89 9.88
N ASN A 40 12.51 -2.95 9.68
CA ASN A 40 13.91 -3.04 10.12
C ASN A 40 14.92 -2.70 9.02
N GLU A 41 14.47 -2.16 7.88
CA GLU A 41 15.32 -1.85 6.72
C GLU A 41 16.18 -3.06 6.28
N SER A 42 15.57 -4.25 6.33
CA SER A 42 16.22 -5.53 6.03
C SER A 42 15.51 -6.27 4.90
N ASP A 43 16.24 -7.15 4.22
CA ASP A 43 15.67 -7.92 3.12
C ASP A 43 14.65 -8.94 3.63
N PRO A 44 13.41 -8.96 3.09
CA PRO A 44 12.44 -10.01 3.41
C PRO A 44 12.94 -11.36 2.90
N SER A 45 12.61 -12.44 3.61
CA SER A 45 12.93 -13.78 3.12
C SER A 45 12.08 -14.13 1.90
N SER A 46 12.50 -15.14 1.14
CA SER A 46 11.69 -15.67 0.04
C SER A 46 10.32 -16.20 0.51
N GLY A 47 10.24 -16.69 1.76
CA GLY A 47 8.99 -17.11 2.37
C GLY A 47 8.04 -15.94 2.64
N ASP A 48 8.59 -14.80 3.05
CA ASP A 48 7.81 -13.58 3.33
C ASP A 48 7.24 -12.99 2.04
N VAL A 49 8.05 -12.93 0.98
CA VAL A 49 7.60 -12.48 -0.35
C VAL A 49 6.51 -13.41 -0.89
N ALA A 50 6.70 -14.73 -0.81
CA ALA A 50 5.69 -15.68 -1.27
C ALA A 50 4.38 -15.61 -0.45
N ALA A 51 4.46 -15.36 0.85
CA ALA A 51 3.28 -15.14 1.68
C ALA A 51 2.51 -13.88 1.27
N PHE A 52 3.22 -12.82 0.87
CA PHE A 52 2.60 -11.59 0.38
C PHE A 52 1.95 -11.80 -0.99
N GLU A 53 2.64 -12.43 -1.95
CA GLU A 53 2.04 -12.79 -3.25
C GLU A 53 0.77 -13.65 -3.08
N ALA A 54 0.78 -14.57 -2.12
CA ALA A 54 -0.38 -15.39 -1.78
C ALA A 54 -1.55 -14.56 -1.21
N ALA A 55 -1.28 -13.63 -0.30
CA ALA A 55 -2.28 -12.73 0.28
C ALA A 55 -2.88 -11.77 -0.77
N LEU A 56 -2.10 -11.37 -1.78
CA LEU A 56 -2.63 -10.59 -2.91
C LEU A 56 -3.57 -11.44 -3.77
N SER A 57 -3.23 -12.71 -3.97
CA SER A 57 -3.97 -13.62 -4.86
C SER A 57 -5.24 -14.21 -4.24
N ASP A 58 -5.31 -14.35 -2.92
CA ASP A 58 -6.42 -15.00 -2.22
C ASP A 58 -7.63 -14.08 -1.97
N GLY A 59 -7.51 -12.80 -2.34
CA GLY A 59 -8.55 -11.78 -2.18
C GLY A 59 -8.66 -11.24 -0.74
N THR A 60 -7.66 -11.48 0.12
CA THR A 60 -7.63 -10.92 1.47
C THR A 60 -7.21 -9.46 1.51
N ILE A 61 -6.70 -8.89 0.41
CA ILE A 61 -6.23 -7.50 0.28
C ILE A 61 -7.15 -6.74 -0.69
N ASP A 62 -7.81 -5.67 -0.23
CA ASP A 62 -8.63 -4.80 -1.10
C ASP A 62 -7.77 -3.80 -1.91
N VAL A 63 -6.58 -3.43 -1.41
CA VAL A 63 -5.70 -2.45 -2.06
C VAL A 63 -4.24 -2.66 -1.64
N LEU A 64 -3.32 -2.56 -2.59
CA LEU A 64 -1.88 -2.49 -2.32
C LEU A 64 -1.45 -1.02 -2.25
N VAL A 65 -0.77 -0.64 -1.17
CA VAL A 65 -0.09 0.66 -1.04
C VAL A 65 1.38 0.50 -1.40
N TYR A 66 1.82 1.22 -2.43
CA TYR A 66 3.16 1.10 -3.00
C TYR A 66 3.92 2.42 -2.87
N ASN A 67 5.05 2.44 -2.17
CA ASN A 67 5.89 3.64 -2.08
C ASN A 67 6.77 3.77 -3.34
N THR A 68 6.55 4.81 -4.14
CA THR A 68 7.30 5.03 -5.38
C THR A 68 8.73 5.54 -5.15
N GLN A 69 9.04 5.97 -3.93
CA GLN A 69 10.39 6.39 -3.52
C GLN A 69 11.24 5.23 -2.96
N THR A 70 10.66 4.03 -2.80
CA THR A 70 11.40 2.82 -2.46
C THR A 70 11.87 2.13 -3.75
N GLU A 71 13.19 2.00 -3.92
CA GLU A 71 13.78 1.25 -5.03
C GLU A 71 13.97 -0.22 -4.65
N GLY A 72 13.77 -1.14 -5.58
CA GLY A 72 14.13 -2.54 -5.40
C GLY A 72 13.24 -3.52 -6.16
N SER A 73 13.79 -4.70 -6.49
CA SER A 73 13.07 -5.72 -7.25
C SER A 73 11.92 -6.35 -6.48
N VAL A 74 11.96 -6.35 -5.14
CA VAL A 74 10.91 -6.97 -4.31
C VAL A 74 9.63 -6.12 -4.28
N PRO A 75 9.67 -4.80 -3.97
CA PRO A 75 8.49 -3.95 -4.13
C PRO A 75 7.90 -4.00 -5.55
N GLU A 76 8.73 -3.97 -6.59
CA GLU A 76 8.29 -4.10 -7.99
C GLU A 76 7.59 -5.44 -8.27
N GLN A 77 8.14 -6.54 -7.76
CA GLN A 77 7.53 -7.86 -7.85
C GLN A 77 6.15 -7.89 -7.19
N LEU A 78 6.00 -7.31 -6.00
CA LEU A 78 4.73 -7.28 -5.28
C LEU A 78 3.70 -6.39 -5.97
N ARG A 79 4.12 -5.27 -6.55
CA ARG A 79 3.26 -4.45 -7.43
C ARG A 79 2.74 -5.28 -8.60
N ALA A 80 3.63 -5.98 -9.30
CA ALA A 80 3.24 -6.82 -10.43
C ALA A 80 2.29 -7.97 -10.01
N ALA A 81 2.49 -8.55 -8.83
CA ALA A 81 1.61 -9.57 -8.28
C ALA A 81 0.21 -9.01 -7.95
N ALA A 82 0.12 -7.79 -7.39
CA ALA A 82 -1.15 -7.12 -7.13
C ALA A 82 -1.90 -6.83 -8.44
N GLU A 83 -1.21 -6.28 -9.44
CA GLU A 83 -1.78 -6.02 -10.77
C GLU A 83 -2.28 -7.32 -11.43
N ALA A 84 -1.55 -8.42 -11.30
CA ALA A 84 -1.95 -9.73 -11.84
C ALA A 84 -3.14 -10.37 -11.09
N ALA A 85 -3.36 -9.99 -9.84
CA ALA A 85 -4.48 -10.43 -9.01
C ALA A 85 -5.69 -9.48 -9.04
N ASP A 86 -5.69 -8.48 -9.93
CA ASP A 86 -6.70 -7.42 -10.01
C ASP A 86 -6.88 -6.63 -8.69
N VAL A 87 -5.83 -6.57 -7.86
CA VAL A 87 -5.78 -5.74 -6.65
C VAL A 87 -5.34 -4.33 -7.04
N PRO A 88 -6.15 -3.28 -6.79
CA PRO A 88 -5.77 -1.90 -7.07
C PRO A 88 -4.47 -1.50 -6.37
N VAL A 89 -3.62 -0.75 -7.07
CA VAL A 89 -2.38 -0.19 -6.51
C VAL A 89 -2.56 1.31 -6.27
N VAL A 90 -2.30 1.75 -5.04
CA VAL A 90 -2.23 3.15 -4.65
C VAL A 90 -0.76 3.52 -4.47
N GLU A 91 -0.28 4.40 -5.35
CA GLU A 91 1.09 4.91 -5.30
C GLU A 91 1.18 6.01 -4.25
N VAL A 92 2.12 5.87 -3.31
CA VAL A 92 2.42 6.86 -2.26
C VAL A 92 3.87 7.32 -2.32
N THR A 93 4.16 8.47 -1.73
CA THR A 93 5.52 8.92 -1.42
C THR A 93 5.69 9.10 0.09
N GLU A 94 6.93 9.11 0.58
CA GLU A 94 7.25 9.43 1.98
C GLU A 94 7.46 10.93 2.17
N SER A 95 8.06 11.57 1.17
CA SER A 95 8.28 13.00 1.11
C SER A 95 7.46 13.63 -0.01
N VAL A 96 7.20 14.94 0.13
CA VAL A 96 6.53 15.75 -0.90
C VAL A 96 7.26 15.55 -2.24
N PRO A 97 6.55 15.14 -3.31
CA PRO A 97 7.14 14.95 -4.63
C PRO A 97 7.78 16.24 -5.17
N ASP A 98 8.78 16.10 -6.03
CA ASP A 98 9.37 17.24 -6.72
C ASP A 98 8.31 17.98 -7.55
N GLY A 99 8.18 19.30 -7.33
CA GLY A 99 7.23 20.15 -8.04
C GLY A 99 5.91 20.41 -7.30
N ASP A 100 5.69 19.80 -6.14
CA ASP A 100 4.60 20.15 -5.23
C ASP A 100 5.08 21.10 -4.13
N ASP A 101 4.32 22.17 -3.87
CA ASP A 101 4.67 23.20 -2.87
C ASP A 101 3.89 23.05 -1.54
N SER A 102 2.97 22.09 -1.45
CA SER A 102 1.99 22.00 -0.36
C SER A 102 1.86 20.59 0.21
N PHE A 103 2.27 20.45 1.47
CA PHE A 103 2.07 19.23 2.26
C PHE A 103 0.60 18.77 2.29
N VAL A 104 -0.33 19.70 2.44
CA VAL A 104 -1.76 19.36 2.57
C VAL A 104 -2.33 18.85 1.26
N GLU A 105 -1.99 19.50 0.14
CA GLU A 105 -2.49 19.09 -1.18
C GLU A 105 -1.93 17.73 -1.58
N TRP A 106 -0.65 17.48 -1.29
CA TRP A 106 -0.02 16.17 -1.46
C TRP A 106 -0.75 15.07 -0.68
N GLN A 107 -0.95 15.26 0.63
CA GLN A 107 -1.67 14.27 1.45
C GLN A 107 -3.11 14.05 0.97
N LEU A 108 -3.79 15.09 0.49
CA LEU A 108 -5.13 14.98 -0.09
C LEU A 108 -5.14 14.20 -1.40
N ALA A 109 -4.13 14.39 -2.26
CA ALA A 109 -4.00 13.63 -3.50
C ALA A 109 -3.81 12.14 -3.22
N GLN A 110 -3.00 11.78 -2.21
CA GLN A 110 -2.84 10.39 -1.77
C GLN A 110 -4.16 9.77 -1.30
N LEU A 111 -4.94 10.53 -0.51
CA LEU A 111 -6.26 10.10 -0.07
C LEU A 111 -7.26 9.97 -1.22
N GLN A 112 -7.19 10.86 -2.22
CA GLN A 112 -8.06 10.78 -3.38
C GLN A 112 -7.76 9.51 -4.20
N GLN A 113 -6.49 9.20 -4.46
CA GLN A 113 -6.09 7.97 -5.12
C GLN A 113 -6.61 6.73 -4.39
N LEU A 114 -6.52 6.72 -3.05
CA LEU A 114 -7.10 5.65 -2.23
C LEU A 114 -8.62 5.58 -2.38
N ALA A 115 -9.33 6.71 -2.35
CA ALA A 115 -10.78 6.71 -2.53
C ALA A 115 -11.19 6.13 -3.90
N ASP A 116 -10.48 6.49 -4.97
CA ASP A 116 -10.76 6.01 -6.32
C ASP A 116 -10.52 4.49 -6.43
N ALA A 117 -9.40 4.00 -5.87
CA ALA A 117 -9.07 2.57 -5.81
C ALA A 117 -10.13 1.75 -5.06
N LEU A 118 -10.74 2.32 -4.01
CA LEU A 118 -11.77 1.65 -3.21
C LEU A 118 -13.20 1.78 -3.78
N GLY A 119 -13.35 2.27 -5.03
CA GLY A 119 -14.63 2.40 -5.70
C GLY A 119 -15.38 3.71 -5.41
N GLY A 120 -14.69 4.74 -4.92
CA GLY A 120 -15.20 6.10 -4.76
C GLY A 120 -15.23 6.92 -6.05
N GLY A 121 -14.62 6.43 -7.12
CA GLY A 121 -14.59 7.09 -8.43
C GLY A 121 -15.88 6.91 -9.21
N GLN A 122 -16.80 7.87 -9.08
CA GLN A 122 -17.87 8.13 -10.05
C GLN A 122 -18.09 9.64 -10.20
#